data_AF-A0A529PQB7-F1
#
_entry.id   AF-A0A529PQB7-F1
#
_cell.length_a   1.000
_cell.length_b   1.000
_cell.length_c   1.000
_cell.angle_alpha   90.00
_cell.angle_beta   90.00
_cell.angle_gamma   90.00
#
_symmetry.space_group_name_H-M   'P 1'
#
loop_
_entity.id
_entity.type
_entity.pdbx_description
1 polymer ?
#
loop_
_entity_poly.entity_id
_entity_poly.type
_entity_poly.pdbx_seq_one_letter_code
_entity_poly.pdbx_strand_id
1 'polypeptide(L)'
;LVKEVLRTTPIPRIADVLRRLLEEGIPIRHTRLVLEALAEWSEREQNVALLTEYVRSGLKRQICHRYANTEGIVSALVVERESEDVMRGAVRDSDAGPYLALEDRQSEAMLSQIRQVLSNTEPGQTRPILLTSMDVRRFVRGFLTRNGIDLAVLSYQDLASDFTIRPAGSVKLPHGSNSGLLE
;
A
#
# COMPACT_ATOMS: atom_id res chain seq x y z
N LEU A 1 -19.05 15.75 14.60
CA LEU A 1 -18.05 15.14 13.70
C LEU A 1 -17.53 16.12 12.64
N VAL A 2 -18.32 16.55 11.65
CA VAL A 2 -17.81 17.46 10.59
C VAL A 2 -17.14 18.73 11.15
N LYS A 3 -17.79 19.41 12.10
CA LYS A 3 -17.21 20.59 12.78
C LYS A 3 -15.88 20.29 13.48
N GLU A 4 -15.73 19.09 14.02
CA GLU A 4 -14.51 18.66 14.72
C GLU A 4 -13.37 18.45 13.72
N VAL A 5 -13.62 17.72 12.63
CA VAL A 5 -12.63 17.52 11.57
C VAL A 5 -12.19 18.85 10.95
N LEU A 6 -13.11 19.78 10.72
CA LEU A 6 -12.79 21.09 10.16
C LEU A 6 -11.99 21.99 11.13
N ARG A 7 -12.03 21.70 12.44
CA ARG A 7 -11.22 22.39 13.45
C ARG A 7 -9.75 21.96 13.37
N THR A 8 -9.50 20.70 13.04
CA THR A 8 -8.17 20.08 13.10
C THR A 8 -7.53 19.87 11.74
N THR A 9 -8.33 19.82 10.67
CA THR A 9 -7.90 19.47 9.32
C THR A 9 -8.40 20.51 8.31
N PRO A 10 -7.51 21.30 7.69
CA PRO A 10 -7.89 22.21 6.62
C PRO A 10 -8.54 21.48 5.43
N ILE A 11 -9.50 22.13 4.76
CA ILE A 11 -10.20 21.57 3.60
C ILE A 11 -9.24 21.05 2.50
N PRO A 12 -8.17 21.79 2.11
CA PRO A 12 -7.22 21.27 1.11
C PRO A 12 -6.56 19.95 1.52
N ARG A 13 -6.31 19.77 2.82
CA ARG A 13 -5.71 18.56 3.39
C ARG A 13 -6.70 17.39 3.36
N ILE A 14 -7.96 17.63 3.71
CA ILE A 14 -9.04 16.63 3.55
C ILE A 14 -9.14 16.22 2.08
N ALA A 15 -9.18 17.19 1.16
CA ALA A 15 -9.27 16.94 -0.27
C ALA A 15 -8.08 16.12 -0.80
N ASP A 16 -6.86 16.36 -0.31
CA ASP A 16 -5.68 15.58 -0.69
C ASP A 16 -5.76 14.12 -0.19
N VAL A 17 -6.19 13.89 1.05
CA VAL A 17 -6.44 12.52 1.55
C VAL A 17 -7.49 11.81 0.69
N LEU A 18 -8.61 12.47 0.39
CA LEU A 18 -9.67 11.88 -0.44
C LEU A 18 -9.18 11.55 -1.86
N ARG A 19 -8.38 12.42 -2.48
CA ARG A 19 -7.78 12.17 -3.80
C ARG A 19 -6.87 10.94 -3.77
N ARG A 20 -5.96 10.84 -2.78
CA ARG A 20 -5.05 9.70 -2.62
C ARG A 20 -5.79 8.38 -2.39
N LEU A 21 -6.87 8.39 -1.61
CA LEU A 21 -7.74 7.22 -1.45
C LEU A 21 -8.35 6.79 -2.79
N LEU A 22 -8.87 7.74 -3.57
CA LEU A 22 -9.50 7.49 -4.86
C LEU A 22 -8.51 7.02 -5.93
N GLU A 23 -7.29 7.54 -5.95
CA GLU A 23 -6.20 7.12 -6.84
C GLU A 23 -5.85 5.63 -6.69
N GLU A 24 -6.05 5.10 -5.48
CA GLU A 24 -5.87 3.67 -5.19
C GLU A 24 -7.16 2.87 -5.27
N GLY A 25 -8.25 3.50 -5.71
CA GLY A 25 -9.57 2.88 -5.82
C GLY A 25 -10.20 2.57 -4.48
N ILE A 26 -9.80 3.19 -3.36
CA ILE A 26 -10.41 2.93 -2.06
C ILE A 26 -11.80 3.60 -2.00
N PRO A 27 -12.89 2.85 -1.73
CA PRO A 27 -14.22 3.44 -1.66
C PRO A 27 -14.34 4.46 -0.52
N ILE A 28 -14.79 5.68 -0.84
CA ILE A 28 -15.04 6.75 0.15
C ILE A 28 -16.53 7.00 0.43
N ARG A 29 -17.40 6.05 0.03
CA ARG A 29 -18.86 6.15 0.19
C ARG A 29 -19.30 6.24 1.65
N HIS A 30 -18.58 5.59 2.55
CA HIS A 30 -18.82 5.69 3.98
C HIS A 30 -18.07 6.90 4.57
N THR A 31 -18.48 8.10 4.17
CA THR A 31 -17.82 9.35 4.55
C THR A 31 -17.69 9.53 6.06
N ARG A 32 -18.64 8.98 6.84
CA ARG A 32 -18.54 8.98 8.30
C ARG A 32 -17.24 8.34 8.82
N LEU A 33 -16.87 7.16 8.31
CA LEU A 33 -15.66 6.46 8.75
C LEU A 33 -14.39 7.20 8.33
N VAL A 34 -14.39 7.81 7.14
CA VAL A 34 -13.29 8.68 6.70
C VAL A 34 -13.12 9.88 7.64
N LEU A 35 -14.22 10.53 8.01
CA LEU A 35 -14.20 11.68 8.94
C LEU A 35 -13.81 11.28 10.37
N GLU A 36 -14.22 10.11 10.84
CA GLU A 36 -13.79 9.57 12.14
C GLU A 36 -12.28 9.33 12.18
N ALA A 37 -11.73 8.69 11.14
CA ALA A 37 -10.29 8.46 11.05
C ALA A 37 -9.50 9.77 10.90
N LEU A 38 -10.02 10.75 10.15
CA LEU A 38 -9.42 12.09 10.07
C LEU A 38 -9.42 12.77 11.45
N ALA A 39 -10.54 12.77 12.17
CA ALA A 39 -10.64 13.36 13.50
C ALA A 39 -9.65 12.73 14.50
N GLU A 40 -9.41 11.43 14.38
CA GLU A 40 -8.49 10.69 15.25
C GLU A 40 -7.01 11.02 14.97
N TRP A 41 -6.62 11.12 13.70
CA TRP A 41 -5.21 11.14 13.32
C TRP A 41 -4.68 12.51 12.87
N SER A 42 -5.55 13.45 12.48
CA SER A 42 -5.12 14.71 11.85
C SER A 42 -4.29 15.65 12.74
N GLU A 43 -4.51 15.61 14.06
CA GLU A 43 -3.74 16.43 15.00
C GLU A 43 -2.34 15.83 15.23
N ARG A 44 -2.21 14.50 15.21
CA ARG A 44 -0.99 13.76 15.53
C ARG A 44 -0.06 13.62 14.34
N GLU A 45 -0.63 13.40 13.17
CA GLU A 45 0.11 13.26 11.93
C GLU A 45 -0.06 14.54 11.12
N GLN A 46 1.02 15.11 10.60
CA GLN A 46 1.00 16.32 9.77
C GLN A 46 1.31 16.02 8.29
N ASN A 47 2.05 14.94 8.02
CA ASN A 47 2.31 14.47 6.68
C ASN A 47 1.03 13.88 6.08
N VAL A 48 0.54 14.46 5.00
CA VAL A 48 -0.73 14.03 4.37
C VAL A 48 -0.65 12.63 3.78
N ALA A 49 0.50 12.22 3.27
CA ALA A 49 0.69 10.87 2.74
C ALA A 49 0.61 9.82 3.87
N LEU A 50 1.23 10.08 5.02
CA LEU A 50 1.16 9.18 6.18
C LEU A 50 -0.22 9.24 6.86
N LEU A 51 -0.86 10.42 6.92
CA LEU A 51 -2.25 10.54 7.36
C LEU A 51 -3.18 9.67 6.50
N THR A 52 -2.93 9.62 5.19
CA THR A 52 -3.70 8.76 4.29
C THR A 52 -3.57 7.28 4.67
N GLU A 53 -2.38 6.81 5.05
CA GLU A 53 -2.19 5.45 5.55
C GLU A 53 -3.01 5.17 6.82
N TYR A 54 -3.03 6.09 7.79
CA TYR A 54 -3.87 5.92 8.98
C TYR A 54 -5.36 5.93 8.67
N VAL A 55 -5.80 6.79 7.75
CA VAL A 55 -7.19 6.81 7.29
C VAL A 55 -7.55 5.49 6.60
N ARG A 56 -6.65 4.93 5.77
CA ARG A 56 -6.84 3.60 5.17
C ARG A 56 -7.00 2.50 6.23
N SER A 57 -6.19 2.50 7.28
CA SER A 57 -6.32 1.57 8.40
C SER A 57 -7.70 1.68 9.09
N GLY A 58 -8.26 2.90 9.19
CA GLY A 58 -9.63 3.13 9.64
C GLY A 58 -10.72 2.56 8.71
N LEU A 59 -10.39 2.33 7.44
CA LEU A 59 -11.25 1.75 6.41
C LEU A 59 -11.00 0.26 6.15
N LYS A 60 -10.16 -0.42 6.95
CA LYS A 60 -9.73 -1.81 6.74
C LYS A 60 -10.83 -2.81 6.35
N ARG A 61 -12.02 -2.73 6.97
CA ARG A 61 -13.17 -3.59 6.62
C ARG A 61 -13.65 -3.39 5.18
N GLN A 62 -13.71 -2.14 4.73
CA GLN A 62 -14.14 -1.79 3.37
C GLN A 62 -13.08 -2.20 2.34
N ILE A 63 -11.80 -2.02 2.70
CA ILE A 63 -10.66 -2.43 1.89
C ILE A 63 -10.68 -3.96 1.74
N CYS A 64 -10.74 -4.71 2.84
CA CYS A 64 -10.80 -6.17 2.79
C CYS A 64 -12.00 -6.67 1.99
N HIS A 65 -13.20 -6.13 2.22
CA HIS A 65 -14.39 -6.53 1.48
C HIS A 65 -14.26 -6.33 -0.04
N ARG A 66 -13.53 -5.30 -0.48
CA ARG A 66 -13.27 -5.04 -1.90
C ARG A 66 -12.38 -6.10 -2.55
N TYR A 67 -11.42 -6.63 -1.81
CA TYR A 67 -10.40 -7.55 -2.33
C TYR A 67 -10.61 -9.01 -1.91
N ALA A 68 -11.60 -9.27 -1.06
CA ALA A 68 -11.97 -10.61 -0.65
C ALA A 68 -12.89 -11.29 -1.67
N ASN A 69 -12.83 -12.61 -1.73
CA ASN A 69 -13.86 -13.42 -2.39
C ASN A 69 -15.14 -13.51 -1.53
N THR A 70 -16.13 -14.25 -2.03
CA THR A 70 -17.42 -14.46 -1.33
C THR A 70 -17.30 -15.16 0.02
N GLU A 71 -16.17 -15.81 0.31
CA GLU A 71 -15.88 -16.50 1.57
C GLU A 71 -15.09 -15.61 2.55
N GLY A 72 -14.84 -14.34 2.22
CA GLY A 72 -14.05 -13.44 3.07
C GLY A 72 -12.54 -13.70 3.02
N ILE A 73 -12.05 -14.37 1.98
CA ILE A 73 -10.63 -14.65 1.78
C ILE A 73 -10.01 -13.61 0.87
N VAL A 74 -8.95 -12.95 1.36
CA VAL A 74 -8.08 -12.07 0.58
C VAL A 74 -6.85 -12.86 0.15
N SER A 75 -6.72 -13.10 -1.17
CA SER A 75 -5.53 -13.71 -1.75
C SER A 75 -4.39 -12.67 -1.78
N ALA A 76 -3.18 -13.03 -1.34
CA ALA A 76 -2.09 -12.06 -1.18
C ALA A 76 -0.73 -12.62 -1.61
N LEU A 77 0.01 -11.81 -2.38
CA LEU A 77 1.45 -11.90 -2.54
C LEU A 77 2.11 -11.18 -1.37
N VAL A 78 2.91 -11.88 -0.58
CA VAL A 78 3.52 -11.30 0.62
C VAL A 78 4.94 -10.84 0.33
N VAL A 79 5.24 -9.56 0.55
CA VAL A 79 6.63 -9.07 0.49
C VAL A 79 7.38 -9.61 1.71
N GLU A 80 8.49 -10.30 1.49
CA GLU A 80 9.30 -10.83 2.58
C GLU A 80 9.97 -9.71 3.37
N ARG A 81 10.15 -9.90 4.68
CA ARG A 81 10.72 -8.89 5.58
C ARG A 81 12.06 -8.33 5.08
N GLU A 82 12.97 -9.19 4.64
CA GLU A 82 14.27 -8.77 4.08
C GLU A 82 14.10 -7.90 2.83
N SER A 83 13.06 -8.15 2.04
CA SER A 83 12.73 -7.35 0.86
C SER A 83 12.13 -6.00 1.24
N GLU A 84 11.34 -5.95 2.31
CA GLU A 84 10.86 -4.68 2.87
C GLU A 84 12.01 -3.81 3.36
N ASP A 85 13.03 -4.42 3.98
CA ASP A 85 14.24 -3.72 4.42
C ASP A 85 15.03 -3.15 3.23
N VAL A 86 15.18 -3.93 2.15
CA VAL A 86 15.75 -3.44 0.88
C VAL A 86 14.94 -2.27 0.32
N MET A 87 13.61 -2.39 0.25
CA MET A 87 12.74 -1.33 -0.26
C MET A 87 12.84 -0.05 0.58
N ARG A 88 12.92 -0.19 1.90
CA ARG A 88 13.07 0.92 2.84
C ARG A 88 14.39 1.66 2.63
N GLY A 89 15.48 0.93 2.45
CA GLY A 89 16.80 1.48 2.09
C GLY A 89 16.86 2.09 0.69
N ALA A 90 15.90 1.77 -0.19
CA ALA A 90 15.80 2.26 -1.55
C ALA A 90 14.81 3.43 -1.75
N VAL A 91 14.19 3.93 -0.67
CA VAL A 91 13.39 5.16 -0.76
C VAL A 91 14.32 6.35 -0.96
N ARG A 92 14.01 7.20 -1.95
CA ARG A 92 14.76 8.41 -2.29
C ARG A 92 13.82 9.59 -2.35
N ASP A 93 14.29 10.75 -1.92
CA ASP A 93 13.56 12.00 -2.05
C ASP A 93 13.64 12.53 -3.49
N SER A 94 12.59 13.23 -3.92
CA SER A 94 12.53 13.99 -5.17
C SER A 94 11.72 15.26 -4.95
N ASP A 95 11.74 16.18 -5.92
CA ASP A 95 10.93 17.40 -5.88
C ASP A 95 9.42 17.10 -5.79
N ALA A 96 8.97 15.97 -6.35
CA ALA A 96 7.59 15.51 -6.27
C ALA A 96 7.28 14.70 -4.99
N GLY A 97 8.27 14.50 -4.13
CA GLY A 97 8.21 13.72 -2.90
C GLY A 97 8.97 12.38 -2.95
N PRO A 98 9.02 11.66 -1.82
CA PRO A 98 9.76 10.42 -1.72
C PRO A 98 9.15 9.30 -2.58
N TYR A 99 10.02 8.50 -3.21
CA TYR A 99 9.63 7.38 -4.06
C TYR A 99 10.58 6.19 -3.91
N LEU A 100 10.11 5.00 -4.25
CA LEU A 100 10.93 3.79 -4.26
C LEU A 100 11.80 3.76 -5.53
N ALA A 101 13.12 3.73 -5.36
CA ALA A 101 14.14 3.67 -6.40
C ALA A 101 15.01 2.41 -6.23
N LEU A 102 14.47 1.27 -6.65
CA LEU A 102 15.19 -0.02 -6.64
C LEU A 102 16.30 -0.02 -7.70
N GLU A 103 17.38 -0.75 -7.44
CA GLU A 103 18.38 -1.08 -8.46
C GLU A 103 17.76 -1.93 -9.57
N ASP A 104 18.33 -1.90 -10.78
CA ASP A 104 17.79 -2.61 -11.95
C ASP A 104 17.50 -4.09 -11.67
N ARG A 105 18.45 -4.80 -11.03
CA ARG A 105 18.28 -6.22 -10.65
C ARG A 105 17.13 -6.44 -9.68
N GLN A 106 16.96 -5.54 -8.70
CA GLN A 106 15.87 -5.62 -7.72
C GLN A 106 14.52 -5.31 -8.37
N SER A 107 14.49 -4.29 -9.22
CA SER A 107 13.32 -3.89 -10.01
C SER A 107 12.85 -5.04 -10.90
N GLU A 108 13.75 -5.62 -11.70
CA GLU A 108 13.46 -6.74 -12.57
C GLU A 108 12.98 -7.98 -11.79
N ALA A 109 13.64 -8.31 -10.67
CA ALA A 109 13.23 -9.41 -9.80
C ALA A 109 11.81 -9.20 -9.25
N MET A 110 11.48 -7.99 -8.79
CA MET A 110 10.15 -7.68 -8.26
C MET A 110 9.07 -7.80 -9.35
N LEU A 111 9.31 -7.16 -10.49
CA LEU A 111 8.33 -7.07 -11.58
C LEU A 111 8.11 -8.44 -12.23
N SER A 112 9.15 -9.26 -12.39
CA SER A 112 9.03 -10.62 -12.95
C SER A 112 8.21 -11.54 -12.05
N GLN A 113 8.49 -11.56 -10.74
CA GLN A 113 7.74 -12.36 -9.75
C GLN A 113 6.26 -11.96 -9.72
N ILE A 114 5.97 -10.66 -9.70
CA ILE A 114 4.58 -10.16 -9.71
C ILE A 114 3.89 -10.57 -11.01
N ARG A 115 4.52 -10.35 -12.18
CA ARG A 115 3.93 -10.72 -13.48
C ARG A 115 3.66 -12.21 -13.59
N GLN A 116 4.57 -13.05 -13.11
CA GLN A 116 4.41 -14.51 -13.12
C GLN A 116 3.20 -14.96 -12.31
N VAL A 117 2.98 -14.38 -11.14
CA VAL A 117 1.82 -14.74 -10.32
C VAL A 117 0.53 -14.22 -10.94
N LEU A 118 0.55 -13.00 -11.50
CA LEU A 118 -0.61 -12.45 -12.19
C LEU A 118 -0.97 -13.23 -13.46
N SER A 119 0.00 -13.79 -14.19
CA SER A 119 -0.26 -14.65 -15.35
C SER A 119 -0.84 -16.01 -14.99
N ASN A 120 -0.55 -16.52 -13.79
CA ASN A 120 -1.08 -17.79 -13.28
C ASN A 120 -2.46 -17.65 -12.64
N THR A 121 -3.01 -16.44 -12.56
CA THR A 121 -4.35 -16.21 -12.02
C THR A 121 -5.38 -16.44 -13.12
N GLU A 122 -6.14 -17.53 -12.99
CA GLU A 122 -7.17 -17.90 -13.96
C GLU A 122 -8.30 -16.85 -14.07
N PRO A 123 -8.92 -16.69 -15.25
CA PRO A 123 -10.12 -15.88 -15.41
C PRO A 123 -11.21 -16.30 -14.41
N GLY A 124 -11.75 -15.34 -13.66
CA GLY A 124 -12.79 -15.58 -12.65
C GLY A 124 -12.25 -15.88 -11.25
N GLN A 125 -10.94 -16.08 -11.06
CA GLN A 125 -10.33 -16.09 -9.73
C GLN A 125 -10.09 -14.67 -9.23
N THR A 126 -10.22 -14.48 -7.91
CA THR A 126 -9.86 -13.22 -7.26
C THR A 126 -8.36 -12.99 -7.41
N ARG A 127 -7.99 -11.90 -8.13
CA ARG A 127 -6.59 -11.51 -8.28
C ARG A 127 -5.96 -11.26 -6.91
N PRO A 128 -4.74 -11.76 -6.66
CA PRO A 128 -4.06 -11.47 -5.41
C PRO A 128 -3.75 -9.99 -5.28
N ILE A 129 -3.74 -9.47 -4.07
CA ILE A 129 -3.15 -8.17 -3.72
C ILE A 129 -1.67 -8.34 -3.39
N LEU A 130 -0.90 -7.26 -3.38
CA LEU A 130 0.44 -7.25 -2.78
C LEU A 130 0.34 -6.77 -1.33
N LEU A 131 0.86 -7.55 -0.38
CA LEU A 131 0.84 -7.28 1.05
C LEU A 131 2.24 -6.91 1.55
N THR A 132 2.35 -5.79 2.26
CA THR A 132 3.62 -5.31 2.81
C THR A 132 3.43 -4.48 4.09
N SER A 133 4.50 -3.95 4.67
CA SER A 133 4.48 -3.02 5.79
C SER A 133 3.98 -1.62 5.38
N MET A 134 3.23 -0.99 6.29
CA MET A 134 2.53 0.30 6.07
C MET A 134 3.46 1.41 5.55
N ASP A 135 4.66 1.47 6.08
CA ASP A 135 5.66 2.50 5.82
C ASP A 135 6.33 2.39 4.44
N VAL A 136 6.32 1.21 3.80
CA VAL A 136 6.80 1.03 2.42
C VAL A 136 5.67 0.93 1.39
N ARG A 137 4.44 0.62 1.83
CA ARG A 137 3.27 0.34 0.98
C ARG A 137 3.04 1.38 -0.12
N ARG A 138 2.97 2.67 0.22
CA ARG A 138 2.72 3.74 -0.78
C ARG A 138 3.83 3.85 -1.83
N PHE A 139 5.07 3.59 -1.42
CA PHE A 139 6.22 3.67 -2.34
C PHE A 139 6.21 2.48 -3.30
N VAL A 140 5.85 1.30 -2.79
CA VAL A 140 5.62 0.11 -3.61
C VAL A 140 4.48 0.34 -4.60
N ARG A 141 3.32 0.88 -4.17
CA ARG A 141 2.22 1.21 -5.09
C ARG A 141 2.64 2.20 -6.17
N GLY A 142 3.37 3.24 -5.80
CA GLY A 142 3.92 4.21 -6.75
C GLY A 142 4.88 3.57 -7.75
N PHE A 143 5.76 2.68 -7.28
CA PHE A 143 6.69 1.93 -8.12
C PHE A 143 5.96 1.04 -9.13
N LEU A 144 4.95 0.27 -8.69
CA LEU A 144 4.17 -0.58 -9.60
C LEU A 144 3.42 0.26 -10.65
N THR A 145 2.82 1.38 -10.24
CA THR A 145 2.10 2.28 -11.14
C THR A 145 3.01 2.87 -12.21
N ARG A 146 4.21 3.35 -11.85
CA ARG A 146 5.20 3.86 -12.82
C ARG A 146 5.69 2.80 -13.80
N ASN A 147 5.69 1.53 -13.39
CA ASN A 147 6.07 0.40 -14.23
C ASN A 147 4.87 -0.24 -14.97
N GLY A 148 3.71 0.42 -14.99
CA GLY A 148 2.53 -0.01 -15.73
C GLY A 148 1.83 -1.24 -15.14
N ILE A 149 2.07 -1.57 -13.87
CA ILE A 149 1.41 -2.68 -13.18
C ILE A 149 0.27 -2.15 -12.32
N ASP A 150 -0.96 -2.44 -12.73
CA ASP A 150 -2.13 -2.18 -11.90
C ASP A 150 -2.40 -3.35 -10.94
N LEU A 151 -1.78 -3.28 -9.77
CA LEU A 151 -1.94 -4.23 -8.67
C LEU A 151 -2.22 -3.48 -7.36
N ALA A 152 -3.27 -3.87 -6.65
CA ALA A 152 -3.58 -3.31 -5.35
C ALA A 152 -2.48 -3.66 -4.33
N VAL A 153 -2.03 -2.67 -3.56
CA VAL A 153 -1.02 -2.84 -2.51
C VAL A 153 -1.64 -2.48 -1.18
N LEU A 154 -1.74 -3.46 -0.28
CA LEU A 154 -2.27 -3.31 1.07
C LEU A 154 -1.15 -3.39 2.10
N SER A 155 -1.35 -2.70 3.22
CA SER A 155 -0.53 -2.91 4.40
C SER A 155 -1.14 -3.95 5.33
N TYR A 156 -0.35 -4.50 6.26
CA TYR A 156 -0.89 -5.31 7.36
C TYR A 156 -1.95 -4.57 8.20
N GLN A 157 -1.92 -3.23 8.26
CA GLN A 157 -2.91 -2.44 8.99
C GLN A 157 -4.23 -2.26 8.22
N ASP A 158 -4.22 -2.48 6.91
CA ASP A 158 -5.42 -2.51 6.07
C ASP A 158 -6.25 -3.79 6.28
N LEU A 159 -5.74 -4.76 7.06
CA LEU A 159 -6.36 -6.06 7.27
C LEU A 159 -7.28 -6.06 8.49
N ALA A 160 -8.56 -6.37 8.25
CA ALA A 160 -9.54 -6.57 9.31
C ALA A 160 -9.50 -8.04 9.80
N SER A 161 -9.63 -8.23 11.11
CA SER A 161 -9.46 -9.55 11.76
C SER A 161 -10.54 -10.57 11.40
N ASP A 162 -11.64 -10.14 10.81
CA ASP A 162 -12.74 -10.98 10.32
C ASP A 162 -12.53 -11.53 8.91
N PHE A 163 -11.41 -11.19 8.25
CA PHE A 163 -11.02 -11.70 6.94
C PHE A 163 -9.85 -12.67 7.05
N THR A 164 -9.83 -13.68 6.17
CA THR A 164 -8.74 -14.65 6.11
C THR A 164 -7.76 -14.26 5.02
N ILE A 165 -6.46 -14.25 5.32
CA ILE A 165 -5.42 -14.03 4.32
C ILE A 165 -4.96 -15.38 3.78
N ARG A 166 -4.97 -15.54 2.46
CA ARG A 166 -4.43 -16.72 1.78
C ARG A 166 -3.19 -16.33 0.98
N PRO A 167 -1.99 -16.79 1.37
CA PRO A 167 -0.78 -16.55 0.59
C PRO A 167 -0.89 -17.21 -0.79
N ALA A 168 -0.68 -16.42 -1.85
CA ALA A 168 -0.55 -16.87 -3.24
C ALA A 168 0.91 -17.00 -3.68
N GLY A 169 1.84 -16.50 -2.87
CA GLY A 169 3.28 -16.49 -3.12
C GLY A 169 3.96 -15.42 -2.26
N SER A 170 5.27 -15.31 -2.41
CA SER A 170 6.06 -14.25 -1.80
C SER A 170 6.82 -13.44 -2.86
N VAL A 171 7.19 -12.22 -2.50
CA VAL A 171 8.11 -11.38 -3.28
C VAL A 171 9.42 -11.29 -2.54
N LYS A 172 10.48 -11.78 -3.18
CA LYS A 172 11.85 -11.74 -2.65
C LYS A 172 12.76 -10.90 -3.55
N LEU A 173 13.39 -9.89 -2.98
CA LEU A 173 14.40 -9.09 -3.68
C LEU A 173 15.80 -9.65 -3.43
N PRO A 174 16.67 -9.64 -4.44
CA PRO A 174 18.09 -9.88 -4.20
C PRO A 174 18.67 -8.77 -3.32
N HIS A 175 19.58 -9.12 -2.43
CA HIS A 175 20.37 -8.12 -1.73
C HIS A 175 21.18 -7.29 -2.74
N GLY A 176 21.29 -5.98 -2.49
CA GLY A 176 22.19 -5.12 -3.27
C GLY A 176 23.58 -5.74 -3.28
N SER A 177 24.24 -5.75 -4.43
CA SER A 177 25.61 -6.26 -4.51
C SER A 177 26.46 -5.32 -3.64
N ASN A 178 26.98 -5.82 -2.51
CA ASN A 178 28.00 -5.10 -1.78
C ASN A 178 29.26 -5.11 -2.68
N SER A 179 29.37 -4.12 -3.58
CA SER A 179 30.61 -3.86 -4.30
C SER A 179 31.70 -3.70 -3.25
N GLY A 180 32.75 -4.50 -3.41
CA GLY A 180 33.73 -4.75 -2.37
C GLY A 180 34.33 -3.49 -1.75
N LEU A 181 34.46 -3.55 -0.44
CA LEU A 181 35.64 -3.02 0.25
C LEU A 181 36.36 -4.23 0.84
N LEU A 182 37.15 -4.88 -0.03
CA LEU A 182 38.48 -5.30 0.38
C LEU A 182 39.34 -4.04 0.29
N GLU A 183 39.61 -3.43 1.44
CA GLU A 183 40.87 -2.78 1.82
C GLU A 183 40.82 -2.42 3.31
#